data_AF-A0A7J7F774-F1
#
_entry.id   AF-A0A7J7F774-F1
#
_cell.length_a   1.000
_cell.length_b   1.000
_cell.length_c   1.000
_cell.angle_alpha   90.00
_cell.angle_beta   90.00
_cell.angle_gamma   90.00
#
_symmetry.space_group_name_H-M   'P 1'
#
loop_
_entity.id
_entity.type
_entity.pdbx_description
1 polymer ?
#
loop_
_entity_poly.entity_id
_entity_poly.type
_entity_poly.pdbx_seq_one_letter_code
_entity_poly.pdbx_strand_id
1 'polypeptide(L)'
;MTRVLPPTGPPRRFPSLTPRYRESTTAGNDVFHKFSAFIKNPVPAQDDALYQLLLRALARLDSYLRAPLEHELALEPQLRESRRRFLDGDQLTLADCGLLPKLHIVDTVCAHFRQAPIPAELRGVRRYLDSALQEKEFKYTCPHSAEILAAYRPAVRPR
;
A
#
# COMPACT_ATOMS: atom_id res chain seq x y z
N MET A 1 11.96 -53.02 -12.22
CA MET A 1 10.59 -52.54 -11.98
C MET A 1 10.65 -51.23 -11.22
N THR A 2 10.75 -50.11 -11.92
CA THR A 2 10.76 -48.77 -11.30
C THR A 2 9.33 -48.27 -11.30
N ARG A 3 8.66 -48.34 -10.14
CA ARG A 3 7.29 -47.88 -9.97
C ARG A 3 7.32 -46.35 -9.90
N VAL A 4 7.03 -45.68 -11.02
CA VAL A 4 6.73 -44.24 -11.01
C VAL A 4 5.37 -44.09 -10.32
N LEU A 5 5.35 -43.39 -9.18
CA LEU A 5 4.10 -43.00 -8.54
C LEU A 5 3.32 -42.10 -9.51
N PRO A 6 2.05 -42.38 -9.82
CA PRO A 6 1.25 -41.50 -10.66
C PRO A 6 1.09 -40.14 -9.97
N PRO A 7 1.06 -39.02 -10.72
CA PRO A 7 0.75 -37.72 -10.14
C PRO A 7 -0.71 -37.72 -9.68
N THR A 8 -0.95 -38.09 -8.42
CA THR A 8 -2.28 -38.08 -7.82
C THR A 8 -2.55 -36.71 -7.22
N GLY A 9 -3.27 -35.87 -7.97
CA GLY A 9 -3.95 -34.71 -7.42
C GLY A 9 -4.71 -33.95 -8.50
N PRO A 10 -5.94 -33.47 -8.23
CA PRO A 10 -6.58 -32.50 -9.11
C PRO A 10 -5.67 -31.27 -9.27
N PRO A 11 -5.69 -30.57 -10.43
CA PRO A 11 -4.89 -29.37 -10.60
C PRO A 11 -5.18 -28.41 -9.46
N ARG A 12 -4.14 -28.01 -8.72
CA ARG A 12 -4.27 -27.00 -7.66
C ARG A 12 -4.81 -25.74 -8.31
N ARG A 13 -6.10 -25.46 -8.12
CA ARG A 13 -6.73 -24.22 -8.58
C ARG A 13 -6.31 -23.13 -7.60
N PHE A 14 -5.30 -22.37 -7.96
CA PHE A 14 -4.94 -21.17 -7.23
C PHE A 14 -5.94 -20.05 -7.56
N PRO A 15 -6.38 -19.23 -6.59
CA PRO A 15 -7.20 -18.07 -6.88
C PRO A 15 -6.44 -17.09 -7.78
N SER A 16 -7.14 -16.46 -8.72
CA SER A 16 -6.56 -15.34 -9.47
C SER A 16 -6.32 -14.17 -8.50
N LEU A 17 -5.13 -13.59 -8.55
CA LEU A 17 -4.78 -12.38 -7.80
C LEU A 17 -4.78 -11.14 -8.70
N THR A 18 -5.22 -11.27 -9.95
CA THR A 18 -5.28 -10.13 -10.88
C THR A 18 -6.41 -9.19 -10.48
N PRO A 19 -6.13 -7.88 -10.31
CA PRO A 19 -7.18 -6.89 -10.06
C PRO A 19 -8.24 -6.89 -11.17
N ARG A 20 -9.50 -6.72 -10.79
CA ARG A 20 -10.64 -6.55 -11.70
C ARG A 20 -10.64 -5.16 -12.34
N TYR A 21 -10.34 -4.12 -11.57
CA TYR A 21 -10.43 -2.74 -12.03
C TYR A 21 -9.05 -2.24 -12.47
N ARG A 22 -8.99 -1.67 -13.68
CA ARG A 22 -7.73 -1.13 -14.23
C ARG A 22 -7.12 -0.06 -13.33
N GLU A 23 -7.95 0.77 -12.69
CA GLU A 23 -7.50 1.83 -11.80
C GLU A 23 -6.81 1.29 -10.54
N SER A 24 -7.23 0.13 -10.02
CA SER A 24 -6.59 -0.55 -8.89
C SER A 24 -5.10 -0.82 -9.13
N THR A 25 -4.75 -1.15 -10.37
CA THR A 25 -3.35 -1.45 -10.76
C THR A 25 -2.45 -0.22 -10.74
N THR A 26 -3.02 0.98 -10.90
CA THR A 26 -2.27 2.24 -10.99
C THR A 26 -2.42 3.13 -9.76
N ALA A 27 -3.42 2.89 -8.91
CA ALA A 27 -3.66 3.67 -7.71
C ALA A 27 -2.44 3.67 -6.78
N GLY A 28 -1.98 4.87 -6.40
CA GLY A 28 -0.82 5.03 -5.50
C GLY A 28 0.53 4.67 -6.11
N ASN A 29 0.64 4.41 -7.42
CA ASN A 29 1.89 3.98 -8.06
C ASN A 29 3.04 5.00 -7.93
N ASP A 30 2.74 6.29 -7.80
CA ASP A 30 3.73 7.36 -7.70
C ASP A 30 4.09 7.75 -6.25
N VAL A 31 3.35 7.26 -5.25
CA VAL A 31 3.55 7.58 -3.82
C VAL A 31 4.99 7.31 -3.39
N PHE A 32 5.52 6.12 -3.72
CA PHE A 32 6.86 5.72 -3.29
C PHE A 32 7.97 6.53 -3.97
N HIS A 33 7.75 6.97 -5.21
CA HIS A 33 8.68 7.85 -5.90
C HIS A 33 8.71 9.24 -5.27
N LYS A 34 7.55 9.82 -4.93
CA LYS A 34 7.47 11.11 -4.22
C LYS A 34 8.08 11.03 -2.83
N PHE A 35 7.81 9.94 -2.10
CA PHE A 35 8.46 9.66 -0.82
C PHE A 35 9.98 9.59 -0.96
N SER A 36 10.49 8.86 -1.95
CA SER A 36 11.93 8.70 -2.17
C SER A 36 12.62 10.04 -2.42
N ALA A 37 11.99 10.93 -3.20
CA ALA A 37 12.50 12.29 -3.42
C ALA A 37 12.50 13.11 -2.12
N PHE A 38 11.40 13.07 -1.36
CA PHE A 38 11.28 13.79 -0.09
C PHE A 38 12.28 13.34 0.97
N ILE A 39 12.38 12.02 1.20
CA ILE A 39 13.16 11.49 2.33
C ILE A 39 14.68 11.62 2.11
N LYS A 40 15.11 11.53 0.85
CA LYS A 40 16.51 11.65 0.44
C LYS A 40 16.95 13.09 0.13
N ASN A 41 16.05 14.07 0.31
CA ASN A 41 16.33 15.45 -0.04
C ASN A 41 17.52 16.03 0.76
N PRO A 42 18.59 16.50 0.09
CA PRO A 42 19.71 17.14 0.78
C PRO A 42 19.49 18.64 1.02
N VAL A 43 18.48 19.26 0.39
CA VAL A 43 18.30 20.73 0.36
C VAL A 43 17.12 21.16 1.24
N PRO A 44 17.33 21.71 2.47
CA PRO A 44 16.24 22.07 3.38
C PRO A 44 15.17 22.99 2.77
N ALA A 45 15.55 23.93 1.90
CA ALA A 45 14.61 24.84 1.23
C ALA A 45 13.58 24.13 0.34
N GLN A 46 13.79 22.85 0.00
CA GLN A 46 12.87 22.05 -0.81
C GLN A 46 11.99 21.10 0.02
N ASP A 47 12.21 21.00 1.34
CA ASP A 47 11.53 20.02 2.19
C ASP A 47 10.00 20.17 2.11
N ASP A 48 9.49 21.39 2.26
CA ASP A 48 8.05 21.68 2.21
C ASP A 48 7.45 21.33 0.85
N ALA A 49 8.11 21.73 -0.24
CA ALA A 49 7.62 21.47 -1.59
C ALA A 49 7.55 19.96 -1.88
N LEU A 50 8.58 19.20 -1.50
CA LEU A 50 8.61 17.75 -1.70
C LEU A 50 7.62 17.02 -0.79
N TYR A 51 7.45 17.49 0.45
CA TYR A 51 6.43 16.96 1.35
C TYR A 51 5.02 17.18 0.81
N GLN A 52 4.73 18.36 0.27
CA GLN A 52 3.45 18.65 -0.37
C GLN A 52 3.19 17.76 -1.59
N LEU A 53 4.22 17.42 -2.37
CA LEU A 53 4.08 16.47 -3.48
C LEU A 53 3.75 15.06 -2.99
N LEU A 54 4.35 14.60 -1.88
CA LEU A 54 4.00 13.33 -1.25
C LEU A 54 2.56 13.34 -0.73
N LEU A 55 2.14 14.41 -0.04
CA LEU A 55 0.77 14.55 0.46
C LEU A 55 -0.25 14.52 -0.67
N ARG A 56 0.01 15.20 -1.80
CA ARG A 56 -0.87 15.14 -2.98
C ARG A 56 -0.99 13.73 -3.56
N ALA A 57 0.10 12.96 -3.58
CA ALA A 57 0.06 11.57 -4.05
C ALA A 57 -0.75 10.67 -3.10
N LEU A 58 -0.56 10.82 -1.78
CA LEU A 58 -1.34 10.12 -0.77
C LEU A 58 -2.82 10.50 -0.82
N ALA A 59 -3.15 11.77 -1.03
CA ALA A 59 -4.52 12.25 -1.16
C ALA A 59 -5.25 11.66 -2.39
N ARG A 60 -4.55 11.48 -3.51
CA ARG A 60 -5.13 10.77 -4.68
C ARG A 60 -5.42 9.30 -4.38
N LEU A 61 -4.49 8.61 -3.70
CA LEU A 61 -4.72 7.24 -3.24
C LEU A 61 -5.89 7.17 -2.26
N ASP A 62 -5.99 8.12 -1.32
CA ASP A 62 -7.10 8.20 -0.37
C ASP A 62 -8.45 8.38 -1.08
N SER A 63 -8.51 9.31 -2.04
CA SER A 63 -9.70 9.53 -2.86
C SER A 63 -10.14 8.25 -3.57
N TYR A 64 -9.19 7.49 -4.13
CA TYR A 64 -9.48 6.22 -4.78
C TYR A 64 -10.03 5.18 -3.79
N LEU A 65 -9.39 5.02 -2.63
CA LEU A 65 -9.81 4.08 -1.58
C LEU A 65 -11.18 4.42 -0.99
N ARG A 66 -11.59 5.69 -1.05
CA ARG A 66 -12.90 6.17 -0.53
C ARG A 66 -13.99 6.19 -1.58
N ALA A 67 -13.66 6.22 -2.87
CA ALA A 67 -14.64 6.13 -3.95
C ALA A 67 -15.21 4.70 -4.05
N PRO A 68 -16.54 4.51 -3.96
CA PRO A 68 -17.18 3.21 -4.21
C PRO A 68 -16.85 2.66 -5.59
N LEU A 69 -16.52 1.37 -5.66
CA LEU A 69 -16.33 0.68 -6.96
C LEU A 69 -17.65 0.12 -7.48
N GLU A 70 -17.68 -0.26 -8.77
CA GLU A 70 -18.91 -0.73 -9.43
C GLU A 70 -19.58 -1.91 -8.72
N HIS A 71 -18.81 -2.82 -8.11
CA HIS A 71 -19.38 -3.96 -7.39
C HIS A 71 -20.06 -3.55 -6.09
N GLU A 72 -19.56 -2.51 -5.41
CA GLU A 72 -20.19 -1.96 -4.21
C GLU A 72 -21.49 -1.23 -4.59
N LEU A 73 -21.45 -0.43 -5.67
CA LEU A 73 -22.62 0.31 -6.18
C LEU A 73 -23.71 -0.60 -6.75
N ALA A 74 -23.34 -1.77 -7.29
CA ALA A 74 -24.30 -2.78 -7.71
C ALA A 74 -25.10 -3.36 -6.53
N LEU A 75 -24.51 -3.40 -5.32
CA LEU A 75 -25.16 -3.88 -4.10
C LEU A 75 -25.87 -2.75 -3.34
N GLU A 76 -25.25 -1.57 -3.26
CA GLU A 76 -25.75 -0.38 -2.57
C GLU A 76 -25.58 0.86 -3.46
N PRO A 77 -26.53 1.15 -4.39
CA PRO A 77 -26.39 2.23 -5.38
C PRO A 77 -26.27 3.64 -4.79
N GLN A 78 -26.69 3.82 -3.54
CA GLN A 78 -26.64 5.09 -2.81
C GLN A 78 -25.38 5.25 -1.97
N LEU A 79 -24.46 4.27 -1.99
CA LEU A 79 -23.24 4.28 -1.21
C LEU A 79 -22.39 5.50 -1.60
N ARG A 80 -22.05 6.33 -0.60
CA ARG A 80 -21.28 7.57 -0.80
C ARG A 80 -19.79 7.38 -0.57
N GLU A 81 -19.42 6.41 0.25
CA GLU A 81 -18.04 6.14 0.63
C GLU A 81 -17.83 4.63 0.66
N SER A 82 -16.77 4.18 0.00
CA SER A 82 -16.41 2.77 -0.09
C SER A 82 -16.13 2.19 1.28
N ARG A 83 -16.56 0.94 1.48
CA ARG A 83 -16.30 0.14 2.69
C ARG A 83 -15.27 -0.95 2.46
N ARG A 84 -14.82 -1.12 1.21
CA ARG A 84 -13.85 -2.15 0.84
C ARG A 84 -12.55 -2.06 1.64
N ARG A 85 -11.95 -3.21 1.89
CA ARG A 85 -10.71 -3.34 2.68
C ARG A 85 -9.44 -3.02 1.89
N PHE A 86 -9.38 -3.38 0.61
CA PHE A 86 -8.18 -3.33 -0.24
C PHE A 86 -8.43 -2.57 -1.55
N LEU A 87 -7.41 -2.46 -2.42
CA LEU A 87 -7.51 -1.62 -3.62
C LEU A 87 -8.69 -2.00 -4.51
N ASP A 88 -8.90 -3.29 -4.73
CA ASP A 88 -9.83 -3.83 -5.73
C ASP A 88 -11.11 -4.44 -5.13
N GLY A 89 -11.20 -4.52 -3.80
CA GLY A 89 -12.30 -5.18 -3.08
C GLY A 89 -11.88 -5.62 -1.67
N ASP A 90 -12.48 -6.71 -1.18
CA ASP A 90 -12.21 -7.24 0.17
C ASP A 90 -11.16 -8.36 0.23
N GLN A 91 -10.58 -8.72 -0.92
CA GLN A 91 -9.51 -9.70 -1.05
C GLN A 91 -8.24 -9.04 -1.55
N LEU A 92 -7.07 -9.50 -1.08
CA LEU A 92 -5.77 -9.04 -1.57
C LEU A 92 -5.56 -9.46 -3.03
N THR A 93 -5.00 -8.54 -3.81
CA THR A 93 -4.61 -8.70 -5.20
C THR A 93 -3.13 -8.40 -5.40
N LEU A 94 -2.62 -8.62 -6.62
CA LEU A 94 -1.25 -8.25 -7.00
C LEU A 94 -0.99 -6.75 -6.86
N ALA A 95 -2.01 -5.89 -7.01
CA ALA A 95 -1.87 -4.46 -6.79
C ALA A 95 -1.53 -4.15 -5.32
N ASP A 96 -2.21 -4.84 -4.39
CA ASP A 96 -1.96 -4.68 -2.96
C ASP A 96 -0.56 -5.17 -2.58
N CYS A 97 -0.15 -6.33 -3.10
CA CYS A 97 1.21 -6.85 -2.93
C CYS A 97 2.29 -5.87 -3.42
N GLY A 98 2.00 -5.10 -4.48
CA GLY A 98 2.92 -4.11 -5.02
C GLY A 98 2.96 -2.78 -4.24
N LEU A 99 1.87 -2.42 -3.57
CA LEU A 99 1.72 -1.13 -2.89
C LEU A 99 1.94 -1.20 -1.37
N LEU A 100 1.38 -2.19 -0.68
CA LEU A 100 1.40 -2.27 0.78
C LEU A 100 2.81 -2.23 1.40
N PRO A 101 3.82 -3.00 0.89
CA PRO A 101 5.17 -2.94 1.44
C PRO A 101 5.77 -1.54 1.31
N LYS A 102 5.54 -0.87 0.18
CA LYS A 102 6.03 0.49 -0.09
C LYS A 102 5.37 1.50 0.85
N LEU A 103 4.05 1.42 1.00
CA LEU A 103 3.27 2.34 1.82
C LEU A 103 3.61 2.21 3.31
N HIS A 104 3.84 0.99 3.79
CA HIS A 104 4.29 0.75 5.17
C HIS A 104 5.67 1.34 5.45
N ILE A 105 6.60 1.26 4.48
CA ILE A 105 7.90 1.95 4.56
C ILE A 105 7.69 3.46 4.63
N VAL A 106 6.81 4.04 3.78
CA VAL A 106 6.52 5.48 3.81
C VAL A 106 6.05 5.91 5.21
N ASP A 107 5.06 5.23 5.79
CA ASP A 107 4.52 5.61 7.11
C ASP A 107 5.59 5.49 8.20
N THR A 108 6.30 4.35 8.25
CA THR A 108 7.34 4.07 9.27
C THR A 108 8.50 5.07 9.21
N VAL A 109 9.03 5.32 8.01
CA VAL A 109 10.22 6.16 7.82
C VAL A 109 9.87 7.63 8.02
N CYS A 110 8.73 8.11 7.50
CA CYS A 110 8.30 9.49 7.70
C CYS A 110 7.95 9.79 9.16
N ALA A 111 7.32 8.84 9.87
CA ALA A 111 7.06 8.97 11.30
C ALA A 111 8.36 9.14 12.10
N HIS A 112 9.37 8.31 11.83
CA HIS A 112 10.61 8.31 12.60
C HIS A 112 11.54 9.48 12.27
N PHE A 113 11.85 9.71 10.99
CA PHE A 113 12.90 10.66 10.59
C PHE A 113 12.41 12.08 10.35
N ARG A 114 11.10 12.26 10.14
CA ARG A 114 10.50 13.55 9.79
C ARG A 114 9.38 13.97 10.74
N GLN A 115 9.01 13.13 11.73
CA GLN A 115 7.89 13.40 12.65
C GLN A 115 6.60 13.70 11.88
N ALA A 116 6.46 13.10 10.70
CA ALA A 116 5.42 13.40 9.73
C ALA A 116 4.80 12.09 9.20
N PRO A 117 4.13 11.29 10.06
CA PRO A 117 3.44 10.08 9.61
C PRO A 117 2.38 10.41 8.55
N ILE A 118 1.80 9.40 7.91
CA ILE A 118 0.66 9.63 7.00
C ILE A 118 -0.45 10.37 7.79
N PRO A 119 -1.02 11.47 7.28
CA PRO A 119 -2.03 12.21 8.05
C PRO A 119 -3.26 11.35 8.40
N ALA A 120 -3.82 11.53 9.59
CA ALA A 120 -4.97 10.76 10.07
C ALA A 120 -6.26 11.10 9.29
N GLU A 121 -6.28 12.26 8.64
CA GLU A 121 -7.37 12.75 7.79
C GLU A 121 -7.52 11.92 6.50
N LEU A 122 -6.46 11.21 6.09
CA LEU A 122 -6.47 10.28 4.95
C LEU A 122 -7.06 8.93 5.38
N ARG A 123 -8.35 8.95 5.70
CA ARG A 123 -9.08 7.84 6.33
C ARG A 123 -9.10 6.55 5.49
N GLY A 124 -9.15 6.66 4.17
CA GLY A 124 -9.10 5.51 3.26
C GLY A 124 -7.73 4.84 3.31
N VAL A 125 -6.65 5.64 3.28
CA VAL A 125 -5.28 5.12 3.41
C VAL A 125 -5.05 4.47 4.78
N ARG A 126 -5.54 5.09 5.86
CA ARG A 126 -5.45 4.51 7.21
C ARG A 126 -6.20 3.19 7.32
N ARG A 127 -7.47 3.15 6.89
CA ARG A 127 -8.27 1.91 6.83
C ARG A 127 -7.57 0.81 6.03
N TYR A 128 -6.94 1.15 4.92
CA TYR A 128 -6.22 0.21 4.06
C TYR A 128 -5.01 -0.41 4.77
N LEU A 129 -4.17 0.42 5.41
CA LEU A 129 -3.03 -0.06 6.21
C LEU A 129 -3.48 -0.91 7.40
N ASP A 130 -4.50 -0.47 8.12
CA ASP A 130 -5.04 -1.20 9.28
C ASP A 130 -5.65 -2.55 8.87
N SER A 131 -6.31 -2.60 7.70
CA SER A 131 -6.83 -3.84 7.13
C SER A 131 -5.72 -4.80 6.75
N ALA A 132 -4.62 -4.30 6.19
CA ALA A 132 -3.46 -5.10 5.81
C ALA A 132 -2.72 -5.68 7.03
N LEU A 133 -2.57 -4.92 8.12
CA LEU A 133 -1.92 -5.40 9.35
C LEU A 133 -2.68 -6.53 10.04
N GLN A 134 -3.96 -6.71 9.72
CA GLN A 134 -4.78 -7.83 10.19
C GLN A 134 -4.62 -9.09 9.32
N GLU A 135 -4.09 -8.96 8.10
CA GLU A 135 -3.85 -10.10 7.20
C GLU A 135 -2.50 -10.76 7.51
N LYS A 136 -2.53 -12.09 7.64
CA LYS A 136 -1.32 -12.88 7.96
C LYS A 136 -0.27 -12.79 6.85
N GLU A 137 -0.70 -12.70 5.59
CA GLU A 137 0.14 -12.60 4.41
C GLU A 137 1.02 -11.36 4.46
N PHE A 138 0.46 -10.23 4.91
CA PHE A 138 1.20 -8.98 5.06
C PHE A 138 1.97 -8.95 6.40
N LYS A 139 1.31 -9.30 7.50
CA LYS A 139 1.90 -9.25 8.85
C LYS A 139 3.17 -10.10 8.98
N TYR A 140 3.20 -11.30 8.38
CA TYR A 140 4.35 -12.21 8.50
C TYR A 140 5.44 -11.98 7.46
N THR A 141 5.21 -11.14 6.46
CA THR A 141 6.21 -10.77 5.46
C THR A 141 6.78 -9.38 5.68
N CYS A 142 6.15 -8.57 6.53
CA CYS A 142 6.61 -7.25 6.91
C CYS A 142 7.88 -7.34 7.78
N PRO A 143 9.00 -6.69 7.40
CA PRO A 143 10.18 -6.64 8.25
C PRO A 143 9.89 -5.82 9.51
N HIS A 144 10.61 -6.11 10.60
CA HIS A 144 10.54 -5.29 11.81
C HIS A 144 10.89 -3.83 11.50
N SER A 145 10.20 -2.89 12.15
CA SER A 145 10.43 -1.46 11.93
C SER A 145 11.89 -1.04 12.13
N ALA A 146 12.61 -1.68 13.06
CA ALA A 146 14.05 -1.44 13.27
C ALA A 146 14.89 -1.70 12.01
N GLU A 147 14.57 -2.75 11.24
CA GLU A 147 15.26 -3.08 9.98
C GLU A 147 14.97 -2.06 8.89
N ILE A 148 13.71 -1.62 8.77
CA ILE A 148 13.32 -0.56 7.84
C ILE A 148 14.09 0.72 8.17
N LEU A 149 14.13 1.12 9.44
CA LEU A 149 14.81 2.34 9.87
C LEU A 149 16.32 2.26 9.67
N ALA A 150 16.94 1.11 9.95
CA ALA A 150 18.35 0.88 9.71
C ALA A 150 18.71 1.02 8.23
N ALA A 151 17.89 0.47 7.33
CA ALA A 151 18.09 0.56 5.88
C ALA A 151 18.00 2.01 5.34
N TYR A 152 17.16 2.86 5.95
CA TYR A 152 17.00 4.26 5.50
C TYR A 152 17.93 5.25 6.18
N ARG A 153 18.49 4.92 7.35
CA ARG A 153 19.43 5.78 8.08
C ARG A 153 20.53 6.42 7.21
N PRO A 154 21.25 5.71 6.32
CA PRO A 154 22.30 6.33 5.50
C PRO A 154 21.77 7.27 4.40
N ALA A 155 20.49 7.15 4.03
CA ALA A 155 19.90 7.92 2.94
C ALA A 155 19.20 9.21 3.44
N VAL A 156 18.99 9.34 4.75
CA VAL A 156 18.26 10.45 5.36
C VAL A 156 19.24 11.54 5.80
N ARG A 157 19.00 12.77 5.35
CA ARG A 157 19.70 13.95 5.89
C ARG A 157 19.44 14.08 7.41
N PRO A 158 20.48 14.14 8.26
CA PRO A 158 20.35 14.43 9.69
C PRO A 158 19.62 15.76 9.90
N ARG A 159 18.80 15.82 10.95
CA ARG A 159 18.20 17.08 11.38
C ARG A 159 19.21 17.92 12.13
#